data_AF-Q6DUK0-F1
#
_entry.id   AF-Q6DUK0-F1
#
_cell.length_a   1.000
_cell.length_b   1.000
_cell.length_c   1.000
_cell.angle_alpha   90.00
_cell.angle_beta   90.00
_cell.angle_gamma   90.00
#
_symmetry.space_group_name_H-M   'P 1'
#
loop_
_entity.id
_entity.type
_entity.pdbx_description
1 polymer ?
#
loop_
_entity_poly.entity_id
_entity_poly.type
_entity_poly.pdbx_seq_one_letter_code
_entity_poly.pdbx_strand_id
1 'polypeptide(L)'
;GGWPTAPDGPYAWGYCFKQEQGNPGDYCVQSSTYPCAPGKKYYGRGPIQISYNYNYGQCGAAINQPLLSNPDLVASNADVSFETAIWFWMTPQGSKPSCHAVATGQWTPSAADQAAGRVPGYGVITNIINGGL
;
A
#
# COMPACT_ATOMS: atom_id res chain seq x y z
N GLY A 1 -3.91 15.45 5.95
CA GLY A 1 -2.48 15.80 5.92
C GLY A 1 -2.39 17.31 5.89
N GLY A 2 -1.49 17.87 5.10
CA GLY A 2 -1.42 19.32 4.89
C GLY A 2 -2.71 19.89 4.29
N TRP A 3 -2.97 21.15 4.61
CA TRP A 3 -4.08 21.96 4.10
C TRP A 3 -3.51 23.24 3.44
N PRO A 4 -4.32 24.02 2.68
CA PRO A 4 -3.79 25.14 1.89
C PRO A 4 -2.98 26.20 2.66
N THR A 5 -3.23 26.35 3.96
CA THR A 5 -2.58 27.34 4.85
C THR A 5 -1.73 26.69 5.95
N ALA A 6 -1.29 25.44 5.76
CA ALA A 6 -0.47 24.75 6.74
C ALA A 6 0.90 25.45 6.91
N PRO A 7 1.47 25.50 8.12
CA PRO A 7 2.85 25.92 8.33
C PRO A 7 3.79 25.18 7.38
N ASP A 8 4.68 25.93 6.72
CA ASP A 8 5.64 25.42 5.72
C ASP A 8 5.02 24.79 4.46
N GLY A 9 3.72 25.02 4.22
CA GLY A 9 2.98 24.57 3.05
C GLY A 9 2.44 23.13 3.16
N PRO A 10 1.51 22.72 2.27
CA PRO A 10 0.79 21.45 2.40
C PRO A 10 1.67 20.21 2.27
N TYR A 11 2.84 20.32 1.63
CA TYR A 11 3.74 19.20 1.37
C TYR A 11 4.72 18.91 2.53
N ALA A 12 4.80 19.80 3.53
CA ALA A 12 5.60 19.58 4.75
C ALA A 12 4.90 18.64 5.77
N TRP A 13 3.66 18.24 5.51
CA TRP A 13 2.79 17.50 6.43
C TRP A 13 2.62 16.02 6.05
N GLY A 14 3.61 15.45 5.38
CA GLY A 14 3.71 14.01 5.18
C GLY A 14 3.79 13.26 6.51
N TYR A 15 3.43 11.97 6.52
CA TYR A 15 3.49 11.10 7.72
C TYR A 15 2.64 11.56 8.93
N CYS A 16 1.74 12.55 8.77
CA CYS A 16 0.88 13.03 9.84
C CYS A 16 -0.10 11.96 10.41
N PHE A 17 -0.42 10.92 9.63
CA PHE A 17 -1.34 9.86 10.02
C PHE A 17 -0.71 8.49 9.83
N LYS A 18 -0.97 7.58 10.78
CA LYS A 18 -0.51 6.19 10.77
C LYS A 18 -1.57 5.17 10.35
N GLN A 19 -2.82 5.62 10.22
CA GLN A 19 -3.97 4.79 9.85
C GLN A 19 -5.07 5.64 9.21
N GLU A 20 -5.94 5.00 8.47
CA GLU A 20 -7.09 5.60 7.80
C GLU A 20 -7.97 6.36 8.80
N GLN A 21 -8.48 7.51 8.38
CA GLN A 21 -9.24 8.43 9.23
C GLN A 21 -10.75 8.25 9.03
N GLY A 22 -11.53 8.66 10.04
CA GLY A 22 -13.00 8.58 10.01
C GLY A 22 -13.52 7.23 10.48
N ASN A 23 -14.51 6.68 9.77
CA ASN A 23 -15.11 5.38 10.08
C ASN A 23 -14.86 4.41 8.91
N PRO A 24 -13.62 3.91 8.74
CA PRO A 24 -13.29 3.03 7.65
C PRO A 24 -14.07 1.71 7.72
N GLY A 25 -14.33 1.12 6.56
CA GLY A 25 -14.90 -0.22 6.47
C GLY A 25 -13.95 -1.29 7.01
N ASP A 26 -14.38 -2.55 6.96
CA ASP A 26 -13.54 -3.64 7.47
C ASP A 26 -12.47 -4.08 6.47
N TYR A 27 -12.62 -3.72 5.19
CA TYR A 27 -11.74 -4.12 4.09
C TYR A 27 -11.49 -5.65 4.07
N CYS A 28 -12.49 -6.42 4.47
CA CYS A 28 -12.47 -7.87 4.41
C CYS A 28 -13.10 -8.34 3.10
N VAL A 29 -12.33 -9.06 2.30
CA VAL A 29 -12.82 -9.79 1.12
C VAL A 29 -12.76 -11.28 1.40
N GLN A 30 -13.84 -11.99 1.13
CA GLN A 30 -13.88 -13.45 1.33
C GLN A 30 -12.76 -14.13 0.53
N SER A 31 -11.91 -14.88 1.24
CA SER A 31 -10.75 -15.56 0.68
C SER A 31 -10.47 -16.83 1.47
N SER A 32 -10.20 -17.93 0.78
CA SER A 32 -9.71 -19.17 1.39
C SER A 32 -8.22 -19.09 1.76
N THR A 33 -7.43 -18.34 0.98
CA THR A 33 -5.98 -18.18 1.19
C THR A 33 -5.67 -17.20 2.31
N TYR A 34 -6.40 -16.09 2.39
CA TYR A 34 -6.21 -15.05 3.39
C TYR A 34 -7.53 -14.77 4.12
N PRO A 35 -8.07 -15.73 4.90
CA PRO A 35 -9.33 -15.53 5.58
C PRO A 35 -9.24 -14.38 6.57
N CYS A 36 -10.31 -13.59 6.65
CA CYS A 36 -10.38 -12.50 7.62
C CYS A 36 -10.45 -13.07 9.04
N ALA A 37 -9.56 -12.60 9.91
CA ALA A 37 -9.56 -12.99 11.31
C ALA A 37 -10.79 -12.39 12.03
N PRO A 38 -11.48 -13.15 12.90
CA PRO A 38 -12.65 -12.65 13.62
C PRO A 38 -12.38 -11.34 14.38
N GLY A 39 -13.24 -10.35 14.20
CA GLY A 39 -13.13 -9.04 14.85
C GLY A 39 -11.98 -8.15 14.36
N LYS A 40 -11.24 -8.57 13.32
CA LYS A 40 -10.16 -7.77 12.74
C LYS A 40 -10.61 -7.00 11.51
N LYS A 41 -10.00 -5.84 11.32
CA LYS A 41 -10.24 -4.93 10.19
C LYS A 41 -8.93 -4.63 9.47
N TYR A 42 -9.00 -4.52 8.15
CA TYR A 42 -7.86 -4.38 7.25
C TYR A 42 -7.86 -3.03 6.52
N TYR A 43 -8.35 -1.97 7.17
CA TYR A 43 -8.27 -0.60 6.68
C TYR A 43 -6.82 -0.11 6.57
N GLY A 44 -6.63 1.04 5.92
CA GLY A 44 -5.31 1.61 5.66
C GLY A 44 -4.49 1.80 6.93
N ARG A 45 -3.29 1.22 6.97
CA ARG A 45 -2.29 1.48 8.04
C ARG A 45 -0.90 1.71 7.46
N GLY A 46 -0.08 2.42 8.22
CA GLY A 46 1.31 2.73 7.87
C GLY A 46 1.48 3.68 6.68
N PRO A 47 2.73 3.86 6.23
CA PRO A 47 3.08 4.88 5.22
C PRO A 47 2.42 4.66 3.86
N ILE A 48 2.21 3.41 3.46
CA ILE A 48 1.56 3.07 2.19
C ILE A 48 0.04 2.86 2.32
N GLN A 49 -0.52 3.04 3.52
CA GLN A 49 -1.92 2.75 3.82
C GLN A 49 -2.33 1.35 3.35
N ILE A 50 -1.54 0.33 3.72
CA ILE A 50 -1.81 -1.06 3.32
C ILE A 50 -3.23 -1.45 3.75
N SER A 51 -4.01 -1.93 2.80
CA SER A 51 -5.45 -2.19 2.94
C SER A 51 -5.80 -3.56 2.37
N TYR A 52 -6.89 -4.14 2.86
CA TYR A 52 -7.43 -5.46 2.52
C TYR A 52 -6.65 -6.68 3.06
N ASN A 53 -7.41 -7.68 3.52
CA ASN A 53 -6.91 -8.93 4.08
C ASN A 53 -5.87 -9.65 3.20
N TYR A 54 -6.05 -9.65 1.88
CA TYR A 54 -5.10 -10.30 0.97
C TYR A 54 -3.74 -9.60 0.93
N ASN A 55 -3.66 -8.28 1.13
CA ASN A 55 -2.38 -7.56 1.22
C ASN A 55 -1.72 -7.79 2.58
N TYR A 56 -2.49 -7.70 3.67
CA TYR A 56 -1.97 -8.01 5.01
C TYR A 56 -1.45 -9.44 5.10
N GLY A 57 -2.14 -10.41 4.49
CA GLY A 57 -1.72 -11.80 4.44
C GLY A 57 -0.43 -12.02 3.65
N GLN A 58 -0.34 -11.51 2.41
CA GLN A 58 0.87 -11.61 1.59
C GLN A 58 2.06 -10.88 2.23
N CYS A 59 1.85 -9.67 2.73
CA CYS A 59 2.87 -8.88 3.39
C CYS A 59 3.38 -9.57 4.65
N GLY A 60 2.46 -9.99 5.53
CA GLY A 60 2.81 -10.67 6.79
C GLY A 60 3.64 -11.92 6.55
N ALA A 61 3.31 -12.72 5.53
CA ALA A 61 4.12 -13.87 5.15
C ALA A 61 5.52 -13.46 4.67
N ALA A 62 5.64 -12.40 3.88
CA ALA A 62 6.91 -11.95 3.31
C ALA A 62 7.86 -11.33 4.35
N ILE A 63 7.33 -10.60 5.33
CA ILE A 63 8.12 -9.93 6.39
C ILE A 63 8.15 -10.74 7.70
N ASN A 64 7.59 -11.96 7.69
CA ASN A 64 7.48 -12.84 8.86
C ASN A 64 6.78 -12.19 10.08
N GLN A 65 5.66 -11.52 9.84
CA GLN A 65 4.83 -10.87 10.84
C GLN A 65 3.38 -11.37 10.78
N PRO A 66 2.66 -11.50 11.91
CA PRO A 66 1.32 -12.06 11.97
C PRO A 66 0.23 -11.07 11.54
N LEU A 67 0.43 -10.38 10.41
CA LEU A 67 -0.40 -9.24 10.00
C LEU A 67 -1.85 -9.60 9.65
N LEU A 68 -2.12 -10.84 9.22
CA LEU A 68 -3.49 -11.29 8.96
C LEU A 68 -4.29 -11.44 10.26
N SER A 69 -3.69 -12.00 11.31
CA SER A 69 -4.31 -12.19 12.63
C SER A 69 -4.18 -10.97 13.55
N ASN A 70 -3.19 -10.11 13.31
CA ASN A 70 -2.89 -8.92 14.10
C ASN A 70 -2.56 -7.72 13.17
N PRO A 71 -3.55 -7.22 12.39
CA PRO A 71 -3.31 -6.10 11.48
C PRO A 71 -2.97 -4.79 12.19
N ASP A 72 -3.37 -4.65 13.47
CA ASP A 72 -3.08 -3.47 14.30
C ASP A 72 -1.57 -3.26 14.53
N LEU A 73 -0.76 -4.31 14.33
CA LEU A 73 0.71 -4.23 14.44
C LEU A 73 1.31 -3.17 13.50
N VAL A 74 0.74 -2.98 12.31
CA VAL A 74 1.19 -1.98 11.33
C VAL A 74 1.05 -0.55 11.85
N ALA A 75 0.12 -0.30 12.79
CA ALA A 75 -0.10 1.03 13.38
C ALA A 75 0.45 1.18 14.81
N SER A 76 0.99 0.11 15.40
CA SER A 76 1.54 0.11 16.76
C SER A 76 3.06 -0.13 16.82
N ASN A 77 3.66 -0.70 15.77
CA ASN A 77 5.10 -0.88 15.63
C ASN A 77 5.62 -0.16 14.37
N ALA A 78 6.53 0.80 14.56
CA ALA A 78 7.03 1.63 13.46
C ALA A 78 7.87 0.84 12.45
N ASP A 79 8.68 -0.12 12.90
CA ASP A 79 9.51 -0.96 12.03
C ASP A 79 8.61 -1.79 11.11
N VAL A 80 7.63 -2.49 11.69
CA VAL A 80 6.63 -3.24 10.91
C VAL A 80 5.86 -2.32 9.96
N SER A 81 5.53 -1.10 10.41
CA SER A 81 4.87 -0.09 9.57
C SER A 81 5.67 0.21 8.31
N PHE A 82 6.96 0.51 8.44
CA PHE A 82 7.83 0.80 7.31
C PHE A 82 8.12 -0.45 6.48
N GLU A 83 8.30 -1.62 7.10
CA GLU A 83 8.43 -2.89 6.38
C GLU A 83 7.24 -3.14 5.45
N THR A 84 6.01 -2.86 5.88
CA THR A 84 4.83 -3.01 4.99
C THR A 84 4.88 -2.08 3.77
N ALA A 85 5.36 -0.85 3.95
CA ALA A 85 5.48 0.12 2.87
C ALA A 85 6.57 -0.27 1.88
N ILE A 86 7.71 -0.74 2.39
CA ILE A 86 8.83 -1.24 1.57
C ILE A 86 8.39 -2.51 0.84
N TRP A 87 7.73 -3.45 1.52
CA TRP A 87 7.21 -4.65 0.88
C TRP A 87 6.32 -4.31 -0.31
N PHE A 88 5.36 -3.39 -0.14
CA PHE A 88 4.49 -2.96 -1.25
C PHE A 88 5.31 -2.34 -2.38
N TRP A 89 6.27 -1.48 -2.05
CA TRP A 89 7.13 -0.81 -3.03
C TRP A 89 7.96 -1.78 -3.87
N MET A 90 8.40 -2.89 -3.26
CA MET A 90 9.28 -3.89 -3.87
C MET A 90 8.53 -5.03 -4.58
N THR A 91 7.26 -5.25 -4.26
CA THR A 91 6.52 -6.46 -4.69
C THR A 91 5.65 -6.19 -5.92
N PRO A 92 5.93 -6.81 -7.08
CA PRO A 92 5.02 -6.77 -8.22
C PRO A 92 3.72 -7.53 -7.91
N GLN A 93 2.59 -7.08 -8.43
CA GLN A 93 1.28 -7.70 -8.19
C GLN A 93 0.49 -7.86 -9.50
N GLY A 94 0.31 -9.11 -9.94
CA GLY A 94 -0.37 -9.42 -11.20
C GLY A 94 0.34 -8.78 -12.39
N SER A 95 -0.38 -7.98 -13.17
CA SER A 95 0.18 -7.23 -14.30
C SER A 95 0.89 -5.92 -13.89
N LYS A 96 0.80 -5.50 -12.63
CA LYS A 96 1.49 -4.30 -12.14
C LYS A 96 2.94 -4.63 -11.80
N PRO A 97 3.94 -3.92 -12.36
CA PRO A 97 5.32 -4.03 -11.89
C PRO A 97 5.44 -3.49 -10.46
N SER A 98 6.57 -3.74 -9.80
CA SER A 98 6.87 -3.07 -8.54
C SER A 98 7.20 -1.59 -8.79
N CYS A 99 6.87 -0.73 -7.83
CA CYS A 99 7.28 0.67 -7.86
C CYS A 99 8.81 0.80 -7.96
N HIS A 100 9.54 -0.10 -7.29
CA HIS A 100 10.99 -0.19 -7.38
C HIS A 100 11.50 -0.40 -8.81
N ALA A 101 10.94 -1.37 -9.55
CA ALA A 101 11.38 -1.65 -10.92
C ALA A 101 11.13 -0.46 -11.85
N VAL A 102 10.03 0.27 -11.64
CA VAL A 102 9.77 1.52 -12.37
C VAL A 102 10.79 2.59 -12.02
N ALA A 103 10.98 2.87 -10.72
CA ALA A 103 11.85 3.95 -10.24
C ALA A 103 13.32 3.76 -10.61
N THR A 104 13.76 2.50 -10.77
CA THR A 104 15.13 2.13 -11.13
C THR A 104 15.34 1.87 -12.62
N GLY A 105 14.31 2.07 -13.45
CA GLY A 105 14.41 1.86 -14.90
C GLY A 105 14.48 0.39 -15.34
N GLN A 106 14.16 -0.55 -14.45
CA GLN A 106 14.16 -1.99 -14.73
C GLN A 106 12.86 -2.49 -15.38
N TRP A 107 11.77 -1.72 -15.26
CA TRP A 107 10.50 -2.06 -15.91
C TRP A 107 10.48 -1.59 -17.36
N THR A 108 10.26 -2.53 -18.28
CA THR A 108 9.96 -2.25 -19.69
C THR A 108 8.46 -2.41 -19.93
N PRO A 109 7.74 -1.37 -20.38
CA PRO A 109 6.30 -1.44 -20.64
C PRO A 109 5.96 -2.48 -21.72
N SER A 110 4.97 -3.33 -21.44
CA SER A 110 4.42 -4.23 -22.46
C SER A 110 3.68 -3.46 -23.56
N ALA A 111 3.31 -4.12 -24.65
CA ALA A 111 2.47 -3.51 -25.69
C ALA A 111 1.13 -2.99 -25.12
N ALA A 112 0.53 -3.72 -24.16
CA ALA A 112 -0.70 -3.29 -23.50
C ALA A 112 -0.49 -2.06 -22.59
N ASP A 113 0.69 -1.92 -21.99
CA ASP A 113 1.05 -0.72 -21.21
C ASP A 113 1.22 0.49 -22.10
N GLN A 114 1.93 0.33 -23.22
CA GLN A 114 2.11 1.39 -24.22
C GLN A 114 0.79 1.84 -24.81
N ALA A 115 -0.09 0.90 -25.19
CA ALA A 115 -1.42 1.20 -25.70
C ALA A 115 -2.30 1.94 -24.67
N ALA A 116 -2.06 1.73 -23.38
CA ALA A 116 -2.76 2.40 -22.28
C ALA A 116 -2.04 3.66 -21.78
N GLY A 117 -0.99 4.14 -22.45
CA GLY A 117 -0.24 5.33 -22.08
C GLY A 117 0.58 5.19 -20.79
N ARG A 118 0.81 3.96 -20.30
CA ARG A 118 1.64 3.70 -19.12
C ARG A 118 3.12 3.70 -19.52
N VAL A 119 3.76 4.85 -19.35
CA VAL A 119 5.20 5.06 -19.58
C VAL A 119 5.99 5.08 -18.26
N PRO A 120 7.30 4.75 -18.25
CA PRO A 120 8.11 4.80 -17.04
C PRO A 120 8.15 6.21 -16.43
N GLY A 121 7.96 6.29 -15.11
CA GLY A 121 8.01 7.56 -14.37
C GLY A 121 7.10 7.56 -13.14
N TYR A 122 7.08 8.68 -12.41
CA TYR A 122 6.29 8.80 -11.18
C TYR A 122 4.77 8.64 -11.44
N GLY A 123 4.29 8.99 -12.63
CA GLY A 123 2.88 8.81 -13.01
C GLY A 123 2.42 7.34 -12.98
N VAL A 124 3.24 6.40 -13.46
CA VAL A 124 2.87 4.97 -13.39
C VAL A 124 3.02 4.42 -11.97
N ILE A 125 3.92 4.97 -11.13
CA ILE A 125 4.00 4.64 -9.69
C ILE A 125 2.68 5.02 -9.01
N THR A 126 2.15 6.22 -9.26
CA THR A 126 0.82 6.62 -8.78
C THR A 126 -0.27 5.67 -9.26
N ASN A 127 -0.22 5.22 -10.52
CA ASN A 127 -1.17 4.26 -11.07
C ASN A 127 -1.09 2.87 -10.39
N ILE A 128 0.12 2.38 -10.11
CA ILE A 128 0.35 1.13 -9.38
C ILE A 128 -0.33 1.20 -8.01
N ILE A 129 -0.08 2.28 -7.26
CA ILE A 129 -0.59 2.49 -5.91
C ILE A 129 -2.12 2.61 -5.90
N ASN A 130 -2.70 3.46 -6.76
CA ASN A 130 -4.13 3.75 -6.67
C ASN A 130 -4.79 4.26 -7.96
N GLY A 131 -4.35 3.82 -9.15
CA GLY A 131 -4.84 4.34 -10.44
C GLY A 131 -6.26 3.91 -10.85
N GLY A 132 -6.98 3.17 -10.01
CA GLY A 132 -8.34 2.69 -10.30
C GLY A 132 -9.46 3.53 -9.68
N LEU A 133 -9.11 4.56 -8.91
CA LEU A 133 -10.03 5.59 -8.38
C LEU A 133 -9.96 6.84 -9.26
#